data_AF-A0A366QR66-F1
#
_entry.id   AF-A0A366QR66-F1
#
_cell.length_a   1.000
_cell.length_b   1.000
_cell.length_c   1.000
_cell.angle_alpha   90.00
_cell.angle_beta   90.00
_cell.angle_gamma   90.00
#
_symmetry.space_group_name_H-M   'P 1'
#
loop_
_entity.id
_entity.type
_entity.pdbx_description
1 polymer ?
#
loop_
_entity_poly.entity_id
_entity_poly.type
_entity_poly.pdbx_seq_one_letter_code
_entity_poly.pdbx_strand_id
1 'polypeptide(L)'
;MSSFQILSLLAAATSVVALAGTPNVYAGTRRGSCYGEASADDTCCYLSPARLLQTQVWDTRPVSGPFDSWTIHGLWPIHNNGSIPTDCDTNRTYTNITQIMYHAGAESTIDEMNKIWESADGDKEDLWQDQWVSHGTCFSSLNRECYGRHYEEAEEAVPYFQKAVSIFKRLPTYDWLRDAGIIPSYSMFYHLSDIQAALEQRHGSRVSLRCAGQRLHQIGYHFNVTGTLQDGYFTDSGAIGDWDDCPELVLYEPKGETKKAIFKFETFHPHTATDVEDL
;
A
#
# COMPACT_ATOMS: atom_id res chain seq x y z
N MET A 1 -43.63 17.37 -54.27
CA MET A 1 -43.41 18.24 -53.09
C MET A 1 -42.79 17.37 -52.02
N SER A 2 -41.52 17.64 -51.71
CA SER A 2 -40.63 16.79 -50.92
C SER A 2 -40.97 16.86 -49.43
N SER A 3 -41.10 15.72 -48.76
CA SER A 3 -41.36 15.66 -47.31
C SER A 3 -40.07 15.24 -46.60
N PHE A 4 -39.42 16.18 -45.93
CA PHE A 4 -38.23 15.93 -45.10
C PHE A 4 -38.66 15.47 -43.72
N GLN A 5 -38.32 14.24 -43.33
CA GLN A 5 -38.41 13.78 -41.94
C GLN A 5 -37.15 14.23 -41.18
N ILE A 6 -37.33 15.01 -40.12
CA ILE A 6 -36.27 15.43 -39.21
C ILE A 6 -36.20 14.40 -38.08
N LEU A 7 -35.16 13.55 -38.09
CA LEU A 7 -34.79 12.73 -36.93
C LEU A 7 -34.16 13.65 -35.88
N SER A 8 -34.82 13.81 -34.73
CA SER A 8 -34.24 14.49 -33.57
C SER A 8 -33.50 13.46 -32.71
N LEU A 9 -32.16 13.50 -32.73
CA LEU A 9 -31.33 12.77 -31.75
C LEU A 9 -31.38 13.50 -30.41
N LEU A 10 -32.02 12.90 -29.40
CA LEU A 10 -31.81 13.29 -28.01
C LEU A 10 -30.48 12.68 -27.54
N ALA A 11 -29.45 13.52 -27.42
CA ALA A 11 -28.27 13.18 -26.64
C ALA A 11 -28.60 13.32 -25.15
N ALA A 12 -28.69 12.20 -24.44
CA ALA A 12 -28.77 12.20 -22.98
C ALA A 12 -27.40 12.63 -22.43
N ALA A 13 -27.28 13.89 -22.01
CA ALA A 13 -26.10 14.37 -21.29
C ALA A 13 -26.10 13.72 -19.89
N THR A 14 -25.29 12.69 -19.71
CA THR A 14 -24.96 12.18 -18.37
C THR A 14 -24.09 13.22 -17.68
N SER A 15 -24.70 14.05 -16.83
CA SER A 15 -23.97 14.95 -15.95
C SER A 15 -23.14 14.12 -14.97
N VAL A 16 -21.82 14.13 -15.19
CA VAL A 16 -20.87 13.69 -14.16
C VAL A 16 -20.94 14.73 -13.04
N VAL A 17 -21.68 14.41 -11.98
CA VAL A 17 -21.61 15.20 -10.75
C VAL A 17 -20.24 14.92 -10.15
N ALA A 18 -19.30 15.85 -10.35
CA ALA A 18 -18.08 15.86 -9.57
C ALA A 18 -18.48 16.10 -8.11
N LEU A 19 -18.35 15.06 -7.28
CA LEU A 19 -18.39 15.23 -5.83
C LEU A 19 -17.21 16.14 -5.49
N ALA A 20 -17.49 17.42 -5.23
CA ALA A 20 -16.52 18.32 -4.64
C ALA A 20 -16.11 17.70 -3.30
N GLY A 21 -14.90 17.15 -3.24
CA GLY A 21 -14.29 16.76 -1.98
C GLY A 21 -14.27 17.97 -1.04
N THR A 22 -14.25 17.70 0.26
CA THR A 22 -13.99 18.72 1.27
C THR A 22 -12.77 19.55 0.85
N PRO A 23 -12.83 20.90 0.92
CA PRO A 23 -11.68 21.72 0.60
C PRO A 23 -10.51 21.31 1.50
N ASN A 24 -9.41 20.82 0.91
CA ASN A 24 -8.18 20.61 1.66
C ASN A 24 -7.71 21.97 2.18
N VAL A 25 -7.75 22.15 3.50
CA VAL A 25 -7.42 23.41 4.17
C VAL A 25 -5.98 23.86 3.82
N TYR A 26 -5.12 22.90 3.47
CA TYR A 26 -3.71 23.10 3.12
C TYR A 26 -3.43 23.28 1.61
N ALA A 27 -4.47 23.34 0.77
CA ALA A 27 -4.28 23.47 -0.67
C ALA A 27 -3.56 24.78 -1.10
N GLY A 28 -3.57 25.81 -0.25
CA GLY A 28 -3.01 27.14 -0.55
C GLY A 28 -1.65 27.46 0.06
N THR A 29 -1.06 26.57 0.85
CA THR A 29 0.16 26.84 1.65
C THR A 29 1.44 26.49 0.91
N ARG A 30 1.39 25.59 -0.08
CA ARG A 30 2.57 25.12 -0.81
C ARG A 30 3.16 26.18 -1.75
N ARG A 31 4.49 26.11 -1.95
CA ARG A 31 5.16 26.81 -3.05
C ARG A 31 4.48 26.45 -4.38
N GLY A 32 4.17 27.47 -5.19
CA GLY A 32 3.46 27.30 -6.46
C GLY A 32 4.21 26.43 -7.49
N SER A 33 3.48 26.04 -8.54
CA SER A 33 3.88 25.17 -9.67
C SER A 33 5.39 25.04 -9.94
N CYS A 34 5.91 23.82 -9.79
CA CYS A 34 7.26 23.40 -10.19
C CYS A 34 7.47 23.26 -11.70
N TYR A 35 6.45 23.53 -12.52
CA TYR A 35 6.58 23.55 -13.97
C TYR A 35 7.29 24.86 -14.40
N GLY A 36 8.59 24.81 -14.71
CA GLY A 36 9.39 25.97 -15.12
C GLY A 36 10.89 25.87 -14.79
N GLU A 37 11.52 27.01 -14.47
CA GLU A 37 12.97 27.24 -14.22
C GLU A 37 13.54 26.61 -12.92
N ALA A 38 12.82 25.67 -12.27
CA ALA A 38 13.34 25.03 -11.06
C ALA A 38 14.58 24.19 -11.40
N SER A 39 15.68 24.43 -10.70
CA SER A 39 16.89 23.60 -10.81
C SER A 39 16.54 22.15 -10.47
N ALA A 40 17.25 21.19 -11.08
CA ALA A 40 17.13 19.78 -10.72
C ALA A 40 17.48 19.51 -9.24
N ASP A 41 18.23 20.43 -8.60
CA ASP A 41 18.59 20.38 -7.18
C ASP A 41 17.56 21.06 -6.26
N ASP A 42 16.47 21.64 -6.81
CA ASP A 42 15.38 22.22 -6.00
C ASP A 42 14.55 21.09 -5.38
N THR A 43 14.87 20.73 -4.14
CA THR A 43 14.25 19.66 -3.37
C THR A 43 12.76 19.84 -3.11
N CYS A 44 12.25 21.08 -3.23
CA CYS A 44 10.82 21.36 -3.15
C CYS A 44 10.08 21.04 -4.45
N CYS A 45 10.81 20.84 -5.55
CA CYS A 45 10.26 20.52 -6.84
C CYS A 45 10.63 19.13 -7.35
N TYR A 46 11.78 18.61 -6.95
CA TYR A 46 12.26 17.30 -7.32
C TYR A 46 12.66 16.51 -6.09
N LEU A 47 12.06 15.34 -5.93
CA LEU A 47 12.35 14.48 -4.80
C LEU A 47 13.81 14.02 -4.84
N SER A 48 14.49 14.18 -3.71
CA SER A 48 15.81 13.61 -3.43
C SER A 48 15.72 12.80 -2.13
N PRO A 49 15.92 11.46 -2.16
CA PRO A 49 16.17 10.63 -3.34
C PRO A 49 14.95 10.55 -4.27
N ALA A 50 15.18 10.54 -5.59
CA ALA A 50 14.13 10.46 -6.62
C ALA A 50 13.52 9.06 -6.79
N ARG A 51 13.60 8.22 -5.75
CA ARG A 51 13.11 6.85 -5.73
C ARG A 51 12.43 6.57 -4.40
N LEU A 52 11.41 5.73 -4.46
CA LEU A 52 10.69 5.28 -3.29
C LEU A 52 10.23 3.84 -3.42
N LEU A 53 9.82 3.31 -2.28
CA LEU A 53 9.38 1.96 -2.08
C LEU A 53 8.02 1.99 -1.37
N GLN A 54 6.98 1.42 -1.99
CA GLN A 54 5.72 1.12 -1.29
C GLN A 54 5.83 -0.32 -0.78
N THR A 55 5.83 -0.49 0.55
CA THR A 55 5.96 -1.81 1.17
C THR A 55 4.63 -2.32 1.69
N GLN A 56 4.39 -3.60 1.49
CA GLN A 56 3.22 -4.31 1.95
C GLN A 56 3.63 -5.48 2.83
N VAL A 57 2.76 -5.84 3.77
CA VAL A 57 2.95 -6.96 4.67
C VAL A 57 1.76 -7.92 4.64
N TRP A 58 2.06 -9.20 4.83
CA TRP A 58 1.10 -10.27 5.01
C TRP A 58 1.27 -10.89 6.39
N ASP A 59 0.49 -10.36 7.34
CA ASP A 59 0.55 -10.77 8.73
C ASP A 59 -0.44 -11.89 9.03
N THR A 60 0.10 -13.06 9.34
CA THR A 60 -0.67 -14.23 9.79
C THR A 60 -0.46 -14.52 11.28
N ARG A 61 0.54 -13.91 11.92
CA ARG A 61 0.94 -14.17 13.31
C ARG A 61 1.50 -12.89 13.99
N PRO A 62 0.66 -12.10 14.70
CA PRO A 62 -0.80 -12.22 14.74
C PRO A 62 -1.43 -11.92 13.39
N VAL A 63 -2.69 -12.33 13.20
CA VAL A 63 -3.43 -11.95 11.99
C VAL A 63 -3.81 -10.48 12.07
N SER A 64 -3.51 -9.71 11.03
CA SER A 64 -3.92 -8.31 10.91
C SER A 64 -4.57 -8.02 9.54
N GLY A 65 -5.50 -7.07 9.52
CA GLY A 65 -6.18 -6.62 8.31
C GLY A 65 -7.13 -7.65 7.70
N PRO A 66 -7.66 -7.37 6.48
CA PRO A 66 -8.57 -8.27 5.79
C PRO A 66 -7.91 -9.60 5.42
N PHE A 67 -8.70 -10.69 5.41
CA PHE A 67 -8.24 -12.04 5.07
C PHE A 67 -7.80 -12.20 3.62
N ASP A 68 -8.28 -11.33 2.76
CA ASP A 68 -8.08 -11.30 1.32
C ASP A 68 -7.35 -10.02 0.87
N SER A 69 -6.60 -9.40 1.78
CA SER A 69 -5.78 -8.23 1.45
C SER A 69 -4.44 -8.25 2.15
N TRP A 70 -3.41 -7.86 1.40
CA TRP A 70 -2.18 -7.35 2.00
C TRP A 70 -2.48 -6.01 2.71
N THR A 71 -1.61 -5.59 3.61
CA THR A 71 -1.70 -4.30 4.31
C THR A 71 -0.46 -3.47 4.03
N ILE A 72 -0.56 -2.15 4.19
CA ILE A 72 0.56 -1.22 4.14
C ILE A 72 1.50 -1.53 5.30
N HIS A 73 2.77 -1.72 4.98
CA HIS A 73 3.84 -1.62 5.96
C HIS A 73 4.33 -0.17 6.02
N GLY A 74 4.67 0.42 4.86
CA GLY A 74 4.96 1.85 4.76
C GLY A 74 5.24 2.36 3.35
N LEU A 75 5.71 3.60 3.30
CA LEU A 75 6.15 4.29 2.08
C LEU A 75 7.51 4.92 2.35
N TRP A 76 8.57 4.42 1.73
CA TRP A 76 9.93 4.76 2.14
C TRP A 76 10.71 5.37 0.98
N PRO A 77 11.45 6.46 1.20
CA PRO A 77 12.45 6.89 0.23
C PRO A 77 13.56 5.84 0.17
N ILE A 78 14.17 5.64 -1.00
CA ILE A 78 15.27 4.69 -1.16
C ILE A 78 16.36 5.30 -2.04
N HIS A 79 17.61 5.21 -1.61
CA HIS A 79 18.75 5.65 -2.41
C HIS A 79 19.07 4.64 -3.51
N ASN A 80 19.76 5.08 -4.56
CA ASN A 80 20.14 4.20 -5.69
C ASN A 80 21.05 3.02 -5.30
N ASN A 81 21.74 3.11 -4.16
CA ASN A 81 22.53 2.02 -3.59
C ASN A 81 21.69 1.02 -2.76
N GLY A 82 20.37 1.23 -2.67
CA GLY A 82 19.45 0.39 -1.91
C GLY A 82 19.29 0.76 -0.43
N SER A 83 20.06 1.73 0.10
CA SER A 83 19.88 2.16 1.50
C SER A 83 18.62 3.01 1.66
N ILE A 84 17.86 2.75 2.73
CA ILE A 84 16.67 3.51 3.11
C ILE A 84 17.09 4.51 4.19
N PRO A 85 17.03 5.83 3.95
CA PRO A 85 17.34 6.80 4.99
C PRO A 85 16.22 6.77 6.03
N THR A 86 16.60 6.97 7.30
CA THR A 86 15.66 7.04 8.41
C THR A 86 15.91 8.25 9.29
N ASP A 87 14.86 8.68 10.00
CA ASP A 87 14.93 9.67 11.09
C ASP A 87 15.59 11.00 10.65
N CYS A 88 15.31 11.42 9.42
CA CYS A 88 16.02 12.52 8.76
C CYS A 88 15.78 13.89 9.41
N ASP A 89 14.68 14.05 10.15
CA ASP A 89 14.39 15.26 10.91
C ASP A 89 13.52 14.96 12.14
N THR A 90 14.16 14.75 13.28
CA THR A 90 13.47 14.47 14.55
C THR A 90 12.73 15.68 15.11
N ASN A 91 12.96 16.91 14.61
CA ASN A 91 12.16 18.09 15.00
C ASN A 91 10.75 18.08 14.37
N ARG A 92 10.49 17.15 13.45
CA ARG A 92 9.16 16.87 12.88
C ARG A 92 8.51 15.63 13.50
N THR A 93 8.88 15.28 14.73
CA THR A 93 8.18 14.22 15.46
C THR A 93 6.81 14.74 15.91
N TYR A 94 5.76 14.04 15.51
CA TYR A 94 4.38 14.36 15.87
C TYR A 94 3.78 13.20 16.65
N THR A 95 2.97 13.50 17.67
CA THR A 95 2.35 12.50 18.56
C THR A 95 0.83 12.44 18.41
N ASN A 96 0.31 13.01 17.33
CA ASN A 96 -1.12 13.16 17.08
C ASN A 96 -1.46 13.17 15.57
N ILE A 97 -0.88 12.24 14.81
CA ILE A 97 -1.06 12.09 13.36
C ILE A 97 -2.55 12.04 13.01
N THR A 98 -3.35 11.25 13.74
CA THR A 98 -4.80 11.18 13.53
C THR A 98 -5.47 12.56 13.61
N GLN A 99 -5.12 13.37 14.61
CA GLN A 99 -5.70 14.71 14.77
C GLN A 99 -5.27 15.68 13.67
N ILE A 100 -3.99 15.63 13.27
CA ILE A 100 -3.46 16.41 12.16
C ILE A 100 -4.24 16.11 10.87
N MET A 101 -4.47 14.82 10.59
CA MET A 101 -5.22 14.37 9.42
C MET A 101 -6.70 14.79 9.47
N TYR A 102 -7.35 14.72 10.64
CA TYR A 102 -8.71 15.21 10.82
C TYR A 102 -8.81 16.72 10.58
N HIS A 103 -7.87 17.50 11.14
CA HIS A 103 -7.82 18.95 10.95
C HIS A 103 -7.66 19.33 9.47
N ALA A 104 -6.93 18.52 8.71
CA ALA A 104 -6.76 18.67 7.26
C ALA A 104 -8.01 18.34 6.41
N GLY A 105 -9.06 17.78 7.02
CA GLY A 105 -10.20 17.22 6.28
C GLY A 105 -9.87 15.95 5.51
N ALA A 106 -8.94 15.14 6.03
CA ALA A 106 -8.47 13.89 5.42
C ALA A 106 -9.10 12.64 6.06
N GLU A 107 -10.35 12.73 6.54
CA GLU A 107 -11.06 11.65 7.25
C GLU A 107 -11.14 10.37 6.42
N SER A 108 -11.39 10.50 5.11
CA SER A 108 -11.42 9.35 4.20
C SER A 108 -10.08 8.61 4.13
N THR A 109 -8.96 9.32 4.31
CA THR A 109 -7.63 8.68 4.36
C THR A 109 -7.44 7.93 5.68
N ILE A 110 -7.88 8.53 6.79
CA ILE A 110 -7.87 7.87 8.11
C ILE A 110 -8.72 6.59 8.08
N ASP A 111 -9.91 6.64 7.48
CA ASP A 111 -10.80 5.48 7.34
C ASP A 111 -10.15 4.33 6.55
N GLU A 112 -9.35 4.64 5.54
CA GLU A 112 -8.58 3.64 4.81
C GLU A 112 -7.41 3.14 5.64
N MET A 113 -6.61 4.03 6.23
CA MET A 113 -5.48 3.63 7.11
C MET A 113 -5.94 2.69 8.22
N ASN A 114 -7.10 2.96 8.82
CA ASN A 114 -7.71 2.10 9.84
C ASN A 114 -8.12 0.71 9.35
N LYS A 115 -8.15 0.44 8.04
CA LYS A 115 -8.46 -0.88 7.47
C LYS A 115 -7.23 -1.60 6.94
N ILE A 116 -6.27 -0.84 6.42
CA ILE A 116 -5.17 -1.37 5.60
C ILE A 116 -3.79 -0.98 6.09
N TRP A 117 -3.63 -0.16 7.14
CA TRP A 117 -2.33 0.17 7.74
C TRP A 117 -2.33 -0.22 9.22
N GLU A 118 -2.33 -1.54 9.42
CA GLU A 118 -2.57 -2.19 10.71
C GLU A 118 -1.29 -2.28 11.55
N SER A 119 -1.47 -2.18 12.88
CA SER A 119 -0.40 -2.50 13.83
C SER A 119 -0.59 -3.89 14.43
N ALA A 120 0.50 -4.64 14.57
CA ALA A 120 0.49 -5.99 15.14
C ALA A 120 0.17 -5.99 16.64
N ASP A 121 0.45 -4.90 17.36
CA ASP A 121 0.14 -4.72 18.78
C ASP A 121 -1.20 -3.99 19.03
N GLY A 122 -1.86 -3.53 17.97
CA GLY A 122 -3.16 -2.87 18.00
C GLY A 122 -3.11 -1.34 18.14
N ASP A 123 -1.95 -0.73 18.39
CA ASP A 123 -1.82 0.74 18.42
C ASP A 123 -1.42 1.28 17.04
N LYS A 124 -2.42 1.73 16.29
CA LYS A 124 -2.22 2.27 14.95
C LYS A 124 -1.63 3.68 14.96
N GLU A 125 -1.92 4.46 16.00
CA GLU A 125 -1.45 5.83 16.08
C GLU A 125 0.06 5.85 16.32
N ASP A 126 0.55 5.05 17.26
CA ASP A 126 2.00 4.89 17.49
C ASP A 126 2.71 4.38 16.23
N LEU A 127 2.14 3.38 15.53
CA LEU A 127 2.67 2.92 14.24
C LEU A 127 2.79 4.06 13.22
N TRP A 128 1.76 4.89 13.07
CA TRP A 128 1.78 5.97 12.08
C TRP A 128 2.78 7.07 12.48
N GLN A 129 2.94 7.36 13.76
CA GLN A 129 3.97 8.27 14.27
C GLN A 129 5.36 7.77 13.93
N ASP A 130 5.64 6.49 14.18
CA ASP A 130 6.91 5.84 13.85
C ASP A 130 7.18 5.86 12.34
N GLN A 131 6.18 5.51 11.52
CA GLN A 131 6.32 5.57 10.07
C GLN A 131 6.57 7.00 9.56
N TRP A 132 5.98 8.01 10.20
CA TRP A 132 6.23 9.41 9.85
C TRP A 132 7.64 9.83 10.22
N VAL A 133 8.05 9.67 11.48
CA VAL A 133 9.37 10.13 11.94
C VAL A 133 10.49 9.38 11.22
N SER A 134 10.37 8.06 11.07
CA SER A 134 11.42 7.26 10.45
C SER A 134 11.47 7.39 8.93
N HIS A 135 10.36 7.62 8.22
CA HIS A 135 10.39 7.63 6.75
C HIS A 135 9.77 8.87 6.11
N GLY A 136 8.65 9.36 6.64
CA GLY A 136 7.99 10.57 6.14
C GLY A 136 8.88 11.80 6.18
N THR A 137 9.66 11.96 7.25
CA THR A 137 10.62 13.08 7.39
C THR A 137 11.75 13.05 6.35
N CYS A 138 12.00 11.91 5.72
CA CYS A 138 13.06 11.76 4.72
C CYS A 138 12.64 12.15 3.29
N PHE A 139 11.37 12.51 3.06
CA PHE A 139 10.94 13.06 1.78
C PHE A 139 11.25 14.55 1.71
N SER A 140 12.25 14.92 0.91
CA SER A 140 12.72 16.30 0.78
C SER A 140 11.65 17.28 0.27
N SER A 141 10.69 16.82 -0.56
CA SER A 141 9.56 17.65 -0.98
C SER A 141 8.52 17.92 0.11
N LEU A 142 8.70 17.33 1.31
CA LEU A 142 7.93 17.58 2.52
C LEU A 142 8.67 18.44 3.54
N ASN A 143 9.86 18.97 3.21
CA ASN A 143 10.54 19.90 4.10
C ASN A 143 9.66 21.14 4.35
N ARG A 144 9.66 21.66 5.58
CA ARG A 144 8.86 22.84 5.97
C ARG A 144 9.15 24.06 5.09
N GLU A 145 10.38 24.20 4.60
CA GLU A 145 10.80 25.29 3.68
C GLU A 145 10.09 25.27 2.32
N CYS A 146 9.52 24.12 1.93
CA CYS A 146 8.72 23.97 0.72
C CYS A 146 7.29 24.49 0.88
N TYR A 147 6.89 24.77 2.13
CA TYR A 147 5.64 25.41 2.48
C TYR A 147 5.89 26.91 2.66
N GLY A 148 4.98 27.70 2.10
CA GLY A 148 5.08 29.15 2.08
C GLY A 148 4.72 29.78 3.42
N ARG A 149 4.49 31.10 3.39
CA ARG A 149 4.18 31.92 4.58
C ARG A 149 2.93 31.51 5.38
N HIS A 150 2.12 30.61 4.84
CA HIS A 150 0.90 30.12 5.46
C HIS A 150 1.06 28.71 6.02
N TYR A 151 2.30 28.25 6.20
CA TYR A 151 2.56 26.95 6.79
C TYR A 151 1.92 26.79 8.16
N GLU A 152 1.15 25.72 8.32
CA GLU A 152 0.66 25.26 9.61
C GLU A 152 1.46 24.05 10.06
N GLU A 153 1.77 23.99 11.35
CA GLU A 153 2.58 22.90 11.89
C GLU A 153 1.98 21.53 11.55
N ALA A 154 2.83 20.65 11.02
CA ALA A 154 2.53 19.27 10.64
C ALA A 154 1.67 19.07 9.38
N GLU A 155 1.31 20.14 8.65
CA GLU A 155 0.54 19.99 7.41
C GLU A 155 1.26 19.13 6.35
N GLU A 156 2.58 19.03 6.43
CA GLU A 156 3.42 18.22 5.53
C GLU A 156 3.27 16.72 5.76
N ALA A 157 2.78 16.29 6.92
CA ALA A 157 2.53 14.89 7.21
C ALA A 157 1.32 14.37 6.40
N VAL A 158 0.33 15.23 6.16
CA VAL A 158 -0.91 14.88 5.45
C VAL A 158 -0.65 14.25 4.08
N PRO A 159 0.12 14.88 3.16
CA PRO A 159 0.37 14.29 1.86
C PRO A 159 1.18 12.99 1.89
N TYR A 160 1.99 12.74 2.93
CA TYR A 160 2.70 11.47 3.07
C TYR A 160 1.72 10.31 3.23
N PHE A 161 0.80 10.41 4.19
CA PHE A 161 -0.20 9.37 4.44
C PHE A 161 -1.18 9.22 3.27
N GLN A 162 -1.64 10.33 2.70
CA GLN A 162 -2.49 10.31 1.50
C GLN A 162 -1.80 9.61 0.33
N LYS A 163 -0.50 9.87 0.11
CA LYS A 163 0.25 9.24 -0.98
C LYS A 163 0.48 7.75 -0.71
N ALA A 164 0.82 7.37 0.51
CA ALA A 164 1.00 5.97 0.90
C ALA A 164 -0.25 5.14 0.62
N VAL A 165 -1.42 5.63 1.08
CA VAL A 165 -2.73 5.00 0.79
C VAL A 165 -3.03 4.99 -0.70
N SER A 166 -2.82 6.11 -1.40
CA SER A 166 -3.13 6.23 -2.82
C SER A 166 -2.31 5.27 -3.69
N ILE A 167 -1.02 5.06 -3.40
CA ILE A 167 -0.18 4.14 -4.16
C ILE A 167 -0.57 2.69 -3.81
N PHE A 168 -0.75 2.37 -2.53
CA PHE A 168 -1.16 1.04 -2.09
C PHE A 168 -2.45 0.57 -2.79
N LYS A 169 -3.47 1.42 -2.89
CA LYS A 169 -4.75 1.07 -3.54
C LYS A 169 -4.62 0.72 -5.03
N ARG A 170 -3.49 1.07 -5.67
CA ARG A 170 -3.18 0.71 -7.07
C ARG A 170 -2.38 -0.58 -7.20
N LEU A 171 -2.00 -1.18 -6.07
CA LEU A 171 -1.16 -2.38 -5.97
C LEU A 171 -1.93 -3.49 -5.22
N PRO A 172 -3.05 -4.00 -5.76
CA PRO A 172 -3.86 -5.02 -5.10
C PRO A 172 -3.19 -6.41 -5.20
N THR A 173 -2.12 -6.59 -4.43
CA THR A 173 -1.25 -7.79 -4.45
C THR A 173 -2.02 -9.10 -4.33
N TYR A 174 -3.01 -9.16 -3.44
CA TYR A 174 -3.82 -10.37 -3.27
C TYR A 174 -4.55 -10.75 -4.57
N ASP A 175 -5.20 -9.78 -5.21
CA ASP A 175 -5.89 -10.00 -6.48
C ASP A 175 -4.94 -10.44 -7.58
N TRP A 176 -3.75 -9.81 -7.66
CA TRP A 176 -2.74 -10.16 -8.66
C TRP A 176 -2.24 -11.59 -8.52
N LEU A 177 -1.96 -12.02 -7.29
CA LEU A 177 -1.55 -13.39 -7.00
C LEU A 177 -2.70 -14.37 -7.27
N ARG A 178 -3.93 -14.06 -6.82
CA ARG A 178 -5.12 -14.88 -7.05
C ARG A 178 -5.38 -15.07 -8.54
N ASP A 179 -5.29 -14.02 -9.34
CA ASP A 179 -5.51 -14.07 -10.79
C ASP A 179 -4.48 -14.98 -11.49
N ALA A 180 -3.28 -15.13 -10.91
CA ALA A 180 -2.24 -16.07 -11.34
C ALA A 180 -2.39 -17.48 -10.74
N GLY A 181 -3.47 -17.75 -9.99
CA GLY A 181 -3.70 -19.04 -9.32
C GLY A 181 -2.91 -19.23 -8.01
N ILE A 182 -2.26 -18.18 -7.52
CA ILE A 182 -1.48 -18.19 -6.28
C ILE A 182 -2.37 -17.67 -5.15
N ILE A 183 -3.00 -18.59 -4.41
CA ILE A 183 -3.87 -18.29 -3.28
C ILE A 183 -3.28 -18.78 -1.96
N PRO A 184 -3.67 -18.20 -0.82
CA PRO A 184 -3.16 -18.69 0.46
C PRO A 184 -3.51 -20.16 0.71
N SER A 185 -2.55 -20.93 1.24
CA SER A 185 -2.69 -22.36 1.52
C SER A 185 -1.85 -22.79 2.73
N TYR A 186 -2.37 -23.73 3.53
CA TYR A 186 -1.66 -24.28 4.69
C TYR A 186 -0.71 -25.45 4.34
N SER A 187 -0.61 -25.83 3.06
CA SER A 187 0.19 -26.98 2.64
C SER A 187 0.77 -26.89 1.23
N MET A 188 0.23 -26.01 0.39
CA MET A 188 0.80 -25.77 -0.93
C MET A 188 1.97 -24.79 -0.82
N PHE A 189 3.08 -25.14 -1.47
CA PHE A 189 4.21 -24.27 -1.68
C PHE A 189 4.23 -23.84 -3.13
N TYR A 190 4.63 -22.60 -3.36
CA TYR A 190 4.82 -22.02 -4.69
C TYR A 190 6.31 -21.83 -4.94
N HIS A 191 6.75 -21.95 -6.19
CA HIS A 191 8.09 -21.49 -6.52
C HIS A 191 8.14 -19.96 -6.38
N LEU A 192 9.19 -19.45 -5.77
CA LEU A 192 9.42 -18.01 -5.62
C LEU A 192 9.39 -17.31 -6.99
N SER A 193 9.89 -17.97 -8.03
CA SER A 193 9.87 -17.47 -9.42
C SER A 193 8.46 -17.22 -9.94
N ASP A 194 7.47 -18.03 -9.55
CA ASP A 194 6.09 -17.89 -10.02
C ASP A 194 5.43 -16.68 -9.35
N ILE A 195 5.67 -16.49 -8.05
CA ILE A 195 5.23 -15.29 -7.32
C ILE A 195 5.89 -14.03 -7.90
N GLN A 196 7.20 -14.09 -8.11
CA GLN A 196 7.97 -12.99 -8.69
C GLN A 196 7.45 -12.60 -10.08
N ALA A 197 7.19 -13.58 -10.95
CA ALA A 197 6.69 -13.35 -12.30
C ALA A 197 5.26 -12.80 -12.31
N ALA A 198 4.37 -13.31 -11.46
CA ALA A 198 3.00 -12.84 -11.35
C ALA A 198 2.93 -11.35 -10.95
N LEU A 199 3.78 -10.93 -10.00
CA LEU A 199 3.83 -9.55 -9.55
C LEU A 199 4.54 -8.63 -10.56
N GLU A 200 5.63 -9.09 -11.17
CA GLU A 200 6.35 -8.36 -12.23
C GLU A 200 5.45 -8.06 -13.44
N GLN A 201 4.66 -9.03 -13.86
CA GLN A 201 3.74 -8.86 -14.98
C GLN A 201 2.72 -7.73 -14.74
N ARG A 202 2.31 -7.51 -13.48
CA ARG A 202 1.31 -6.51 -13.11
C ARG A 202 1.92 -5.16 -12.74
N HIS A 203 3.08 -5.16 -12.09
CA HIS A 203 3.80 -3.95 -11.69
C HIS A 203 4.56 -3.30 -12.86
N GLY A 204 5.09 -4.10 -13.78
CA GLY A 204 5.92 -3.65 -14.91
C GLY A 204 7.42 -3.83 -14.69
N SER A 205 7.84 -4.02 -13.44
CA SER A 205 9.24 -4.17 -13.03
C SER A 205 9.40 -5.18 -11.90
N ARG A 206 10.64 -5.65 -11.69
CA ARG A 206 11.01 -6.54 -10.57
C ARG A 206 10.62 -5.94 -9.23
N VAL A 207 9.94 -6.72 -8.39
CA VAL A 207 9.55 -6.35 -7.02
C VAL A 207 10.50 -6.97 -6.01
N SER A 208 10.60 -6.38 -4.82
CA SER A 208 11.28 -7.01 -3.70
C SER A 208 10.34 -7.99 -3.00
N LEU A 209 10.81 -9.19 -2.70
CA LEU A 209 10.06 -10.20 -1.93
C LEU A 209 10.85 -10.52 -0.67
N ARG A 210 10.18 -10.62 0.47
CA ARG A 210 10.78 -10.99 1.75
C ARG A 210 10.00 -12.09 2.45
N CYS A 211 10.73 -13.01 3.08
CA CYS A 211 10.16 -14.19 3.71
C CYS A 211 10.54 -14.32 5.19
N ALA A 212 9.57 -14.71 6.01
CA ALA A 212 9.80 -15.15 7.38
C ALA A 212 9.99 -16.66 7.41
N GLY A 213 11.23 -17.12 7.21
CA GLY A 213 11.55 -18.52 6.98
C GLY A 213 11.02 -18.97 5.62
N GLN A 214 10.08 -19.91 5.58
CA GLN A 214 9.44 -20.34 4.33
C GLN A 214 8.20 -19.51 3.97
N ARG A 215 7.77 -18.55 4.80
CA ARG A 215 6.49 -17.85 4.60
C ARG A 215 6.70 -16.53 3.85
N LEU A 216 5.96 -16.31 2.78
CA LEU A 216 5.90 -15.01 2.12
C LEU A 216 5.38 -13.97 3.12
N HIS A 217 6.12 -12.89 3.34
CA HIS A 217 5.84 -11.98 4.44
C HIS A 217 5.76 -10.51 4.02
N GLN A 218 6.71 -10.03 3.20
CA GLN A 218 6.73 -8.64 2.77
C GLN A 218 6.98 -8.52 1.27
N ILE A 219 6.40 -7.49 0.66
CA ILE A 219 6.60 -7.15 -0.75
C ILE A 219 6.92 -5.66 -0.84
N GLY A 220 7.90 -5.32 -1.67
CA GLY A 220 8.30 -3.93 -1.94
C GLY A 220 8.15 -3.59 -3.41
N TYR A 221 7.27 -2.62 -3.72
CA TYR A 221 7.08 -2.08 -5.06
C TYR A 221 7.90 -0.80 -5.24
N HIS A 222 8.83 -0.82 -6.20
CA HIS A 222 9.78 0.26 -6.43
C HIS A 222 9.28 1.22 -7.50
N PHE A 223 9.52 2.50 -7.28
CA PHE A 223 9.16 3.57 -8.22
C PHE A 223 10.31 4.56 -8.39
N ASN A 224 10.47 5.08 -9.60
CA ASN A 224 11.14 6.36 -9.82
C ASN A 224 10.09 7.48 -9.73
N VAL A 225 10.52 8.65 -9.22
CA VAL A 225 9.66 9.82 -9.05
C VAL A 225 10.21 10.97 -9.86
N THR A 226 9.38 11.52 -10.74
CA THR A 226 9.65 12.80 -11.40
C THR A 226 8.75 13.87 -10.78
N GLY A 227 9.35 14.84 -10.09
CA GLY A 227 8.63 15.86 -9.35
C GLY A 227 8.61 15.59 -7.84
N THR A 228 7.54 15.99 -7.17
CA THR A 228 7.38 15.87 -5.71
C THR A 228 6.66 14.59 -5.30
N LEU A 229 6.70 14.23 -4.02
CA LEU A 229 5.87 13.13 -3.50
C LEU A 229 4.38 13.39 -3.72
N GLN A 230 3.95 14.63 -3.58
CA GLN A 230 2.55 14.99 -3.54
C GLN A 230 1.90 14.88 -4.94
N ASP A 231 2.57 15.44 -5.96
CA ASP A 231 1.98 15.67 -7.28
C ASP A 231 2.84 15.13 -8.43
N GLY A 232 3.95 14.47 -8.11
CA GLY A 232 4.87 13.93 -9.11
C GLY A 232 4.31 12.76 -9.92
N TYR A 233 5.09 12.37 -10.93
CA TYR A 233 4.84 11.20 -11.75
C TYR A 233 5.66 10.01 -11.24
N PHE A 234 4.96 8.89 -11.02
CA PHE A 234 5.52 7.68 -10.45
C PHE A 234 5.54 6.62 -11.55
N THR A 235 6.74 6.16 -11.91
CA THR A 235 6.92 5.07 -12.87
C THR A 235 7.50 3.87 -12.12
N ASP A 236 7.04 2.67 -12.43
CA ASP A 236 7.64 1.46 -11.87
C ASP A 236 9.15 1.41 -12.16
N SER A 237 9.90 0.83 -11.23
CA SER A 237 11.33 0.60 -11.41
C SER A 237 11.72 -0.75 -10.83
N GLY A 238 12.83 -1.29 -11.32
CA GLY A 238 13.35 -2.56 -10.84
C GLY A 238 13.79 -2.47 -9.37
N ALA A 239 13.52 -3.55 -8.63
CA ALA A 239 13.93 -3.70 -7.24
C ALA A 239 15.43 -3.47 -7.04
N ILE A 240 15.74 -2.79 -5.95
CA ILE A 240 17.10 -2.52 -5.46
C ILE A 240 17.20 -2.81 -3.96
N GLY A 241 18.43 -2.95 -3.48
CA GLY A 241 18.73 -3.32 -2.10
C GLY A 241 18.56 -4.83 -1.85
N ASP A 242 18.96 -5.26 -0.66
CA ASP A 242 19.07 -6.67 -0.32
C ASP A 242 17.75 -7.19 0.31
N TRP A 243 17.04 -8.03 -0.43
CA TRP A 243 15.78 -8.67 -0.03
C TRP A 243 15.82 -10.21 -0.24
N ASP A 244 17.00 -10.80 -0.39
CA ASP A 244 17.17 -12.20 -0.82
C ASP A 244 17.04 -13.24 0.33
N ASP A 245 16.04 -13.09 1.21
CA ASP A 245 15.80 -14.01 2.34
C ASP A 245 14.77 -15.11 2.04
N CYS A 246 14.16 -15.10 0.85
CA CYS A 246 13.20 -16.11 0.44
C CYS A 246 13.85 -17.39 -0.11
N PRO A 247 13.41 -18.58 0.34
CA PRO A 247 13.80 -19.85 -0.28
C PRO A 247 13.13 -20.05 -1.64
N GLU A 248 13.58 -21.05 -2.41
CA GLU A 248 12.99 -21.41 -3.71
C GLU A 248 11.50 -21.76 -3.61
N LEU A 249 11.10 -22.44 -2.53
CA LEU A 249 9.71 -22.84 -2.28
C LEU A 249 9.15 -22.06 -1.10
N VAL A 250 8.06 -21.33 -1.37
CA VAL A 250 7.46 -20.37 -0.44
C VAL A 250 6.02 -20.77 -0.10
N LEU A 251 5.69 -20.69 1.18
CA LEU A 251 4.34 -20.83 1.72
C LEU A 251 3.65 -19.47 1.72
N TYR A 252 2.56 -19.33 0.97
CA TYR A 252 1.63 -18.22 1.13
C TYR A 252 0.59 -18.61 2.18
N GLU A 253 0.89 -18.39 3.46
CA GLU A 253 0.07 -18.88 4.58
C GLU A 253 -1.28 -18.12 4.67
N PRO A 254 -2.45 -18.75 4.85
CA PRO A 254 -3.71 -18.02 5.04
C PRO A 254 -3.71 -17.21 6.34
N LYS A 255 -4.27 -16.00 6.28
CA LYS A 255 -4.74 -15.28 7.46
C LYS A 255 -5.96 -16.06 7.99
N GLY A 256 -5.87 -16.61 9.21
CA GLY A 256 -6.94 -17.43 9.79
C GLY A 256 -6.42 -18.53 10.72
N GLU A 257 -7.26 -18.98 11.65
CA GLU A 257 -6.84 -19.93 12.70
C GLU A 257 -6.21 -21.20 12.09
N THR A 258 -5.05 -21.55 12.65
CA THR A 258 -4.31 -22.78 12.41
C THR A 258 -5.23 -24.01 12.35
N LYS A 259 -4.79 -25.05 11.61
CA LYS A 259 -5.30 -26.44 11.50
C LYS A 259 -5.64 -27.18 12.83
N LYS A 260 -6.20 -26.53 13.87
CA LYS A 260 -6.71 -27.17 15.09
C LYS A 260 -8.17 -27.61 14.99
N ALA A 261 -8.90 -27.25 13.91
CA ALA A 261 -10.32 -27.57 13.78
C ALA A 261 -10.67 -28.70 12.79
N ILE A 262 -9.72 -29.30 12.06
CA ILE A 262 -10.02 -30.35 11.06
C ILE A 262 -9.11 -31.57 11.23
N PHE A 263 -9.05 -32.09 12.45
CA PHE A 263 -8.80 -33.53 12.70
C PHE A 263 -9.58 -33.93 13.97
N LYS A 264 -10.89 -33.63 14.01
CA LYS A 264 -11.77 -34.59 14.65
C LYS A 264 -11.85 -35.75 13.67
N PHE A 265 -10.96 -36.72 13.85
CA PHE A 265 -11.29 -38.09 13.48
C PHE A 265 -12.56 -38.39 14.25
N GLU A 266 -13.71 -38.28 13.60
CA GLU A 266 -14.82 -39.16 13.97
C GLU A 266 -14.21 -40.55 13.90
N THR A 267 -14.00 -41.13 15.08
CA THR A 267 -13.67 -42.53 15.22
C THR A 267 -14.75 -43.28 14.46
N PHE A 268 -14.40 -43.71 13.26
CA PHE A 268 -15.14 -44.69 12.50
C PHE A 268 -15.25 -45.89 13.44
N HIS A 269 -16.43 -46.07 14.03
CA HIS A 269 -16.73 -47.27 14.78
C HIS A 269 -16.50 -48.43 13.81
N PRO A 270 -15.68 -49.43 14.15
CA PRO A 270 -15.66 -50.65 13.38
C PRO A 270 -17.05 -51.26 13.56
N HIS A 271 -17.86 -51.25 12.51
CA HIS A 271 -19.02 -52.13 12.44
C HIS A 271 -18.47 -53.56 12.44
N THR A 272 -18.42 -54.15 13.63
CA THR A 272 -18.30 -55.59 13.80
C THR A 272 -19.52 -56.24 13.16
N ALA A 273 -19.26 -57.16 12.24
CA ALA A 273 -20.26 -58.02 11.64
C ALA A 273 -20.81 -58.99 12.69
N THR A 274 -22.05 -58.75 13.11
CA THR A 274 -23.01 -59.64 13.80
C THR A 274 -24.23 -58.72 14.02
N ASP A 275 -25.39 -58.89 13.40
CA ASP A 275 -26.22 -60.10 13.45
C ASP A 275 -27.08 -60.27 12.19
N VAL A 276 -27.13 -61.52 11.77
CA VAL A 276 -28.26 -62.14 11.07
C VAL A 276 -29.35 -62.36 12.14
N GLU A 277 -30.57 -61.86 11.92
CA GLU A 277 -31.84 -62.59 12.05
C GLU A 277 -33.05 -61.64 12.16
N ASP A 278 -34.04 -61.97 11.33
CA ASP A 278 -35.49 -61.85 11.49
C ASP A 278 -36.28 -60.54 11.33
N LEU A 279 -37.14 -60.62 10.30
CA LEU A 279 -38.37 -59.89 9.91
C LEU A 279 -38.23 -58.62 9.04
#